data_AF-A0A1X4HRW4-F1
#
_entry.id   AF-A0A1X4HRW4-F1
#
_cell.length_a   1.000
_cell.length_b   1.000
_cell.length_c   1.000
_cell.angle_alpha   90.00
_cell.angle_beta   90.00
_cell.angle_gamma   90.00
#
_symmetry.space_group_name_H-M   'P 1'
#
loop_
_entity.id
_entity.type
_entity.pdbx_description
1 polymer ?
#
loop_
_entity_poly.entity_id
_entity_poly.type
_entity_poly.pdbx_seq_one_letter_code
_entity_poly.pdbx_strand_id
1 'polypeptide(L)'
;VGLAGRLQPPATATASLWTRGALRPMPKGHVMGVPGTAEALAGVLSDEGLARIGRDADLPRTEVGDDVAVGEYVAARVGREVVDRLVEPLLGGVYAGDAYRISMRSAVPQLFEAARTHTSLTEAVRGIQAKSAASAQAGPVFMGIAGGVGTLPLAVAGALRADGVEILTGTPVTELRREPEDGWRVVAGDRVLHADAVVVAVPAPAAA
;
A
#
# COMPACT_ATOMS: atom_id res chain seq x y z
N VAL A 1 -1.90 19.08 16.67
CA VAL A 1 -1.10 19.92 15.74
C VAL A 1 -1.92 20.90 14.87
N GLY A 2 -3.25 21.01 15.04
CA GLY A 2 -4.03 22.13 14.49
C GLY A 2 -4.25 22.19 12.97
N LEU A 3 -3.96 21.12 12.22
CA LEU A 3 -4.04 21.13 10.74
C LEU A 3 -5.39 20.67 10.17
N ALA A 4 -6.35 20.27 11.00
CA ALA A 4 -7.63 19.71 10.53
C ALA A 4 -8.39 20.63 9.57
N GLY A 5 -8.46 21.94 9.86
CA GLY A 5 -9.10 22.93 9.00
C GLY A 5 -8.36 23.25 7.69
N ARG A 6 -7.18 22.64 7.47
CA ARG A 6 -6.37 22.77 6.25
C ARG A 6 -6.39 21.52 5.39
N LEU A 7 -7.11 20.48 5.82
CA LEU A 7 -7.30 19.27 5.01
C LEU A 7 -8.10 19.64 3.75
N GLN A 8 -7.59 19.24 2.59
CA GLN A 8 -8.28 19.45 1.33
C GLN A 8 -8.23 18.19 0.48
N PRO A 9 -9.32 17.85 -0.23
CA PRO A 9 -9.26 16.78 -1.22
C PRO A 9 -8.28 17.16 -2.34
N PRO A 10 -7.68 16.16 -3.02
CA PRO A 10 -6.97 16.45 -4.25
C PRO A 10 -7.92 17.12 -5.26
N ALA A 11 -7.37 18.02 -6.08
CA ALA A 11 -8.07 18.48 -7.28
C ALA A 11 -8.46 17.26 -8.13
N THR A 12 -9.62 17.31 -8.79
CA THR A 12 -10.15 16.18 -9.53
C THR A 12 -9.20 15.81 -10.67
N ALA A 13 -8.41 14.76 -10.46
CA ALA A 13 -7.55 14.17 -11.46
C ALA A 13 -8.00 12.72 -11.66
N THR A 14 -8.35 12.38 -12.90
CA THR A 14 -8.65 11.01 -13.28
C THR A 14 -7.35 10.27 -13.56
N ALA A 15 -7.16 9.10 -12.93
CA ALA A 15 -6.06 8.22 -13.26
C ALA A 15 -6.24 7.64 -14.67
N SER A 16 -5.12 7.42 -15.37
CA SER A 16 -5.09 6.81 -16.70
C SER A 16 -3.93 5.83 -16.80
N LEU A 17 -4.09 4.82 -17.65
CA LEU A 17 -3.10 3.81 -17.96
C LEU A 17 -2.55 4.04 -19.37
N TRP A 18 -1.24 4.09 -19.53
CA TRP A 18 -0.61 4.03 -20.85
C TRP A 18 -0.46 2.57 -21.27
N THR A 19 -1.20 2.13 -22.28
CA THR A 19 -1.14 0.75 -22.77
C THR A 19 -1.40 0.72 -24.27
N ARG A 20 -0.63 -0.12 -24.98
CA ARG A 20 -0.75 -0.31 -26.45
C ARG A 20 -0.71 1.00 -27.24
N GLY A 21 0.23 1.88 -26.88
CA GLY A 21 0.46 3.13 -27.58
C GLY A 21 -0.61 4.20 -27.40
N ALA A 22 -1.52 4.05 -26.42
CA ALA A 22 -2.55 5.02 -26.13
C ALA A 22 -2.76 5.20 -24.62
N LEU A 23 -3.23 6.39 -24.24
CA LEU A 23 -3.70 6.67 -22.89
C LEU A 23 -5.15 6.18 -22.77
N ARG A 24 -5.41 5.30 -21.81
CA ARG A 24 -6.73 4.73 -21.51
C ARG A 24 -7.18 5.21 -20.13
N PRO A 25 -8.46 5.54 -19.91
CA PRO A 25 -8.98 5.77 -18.56
C PRO A 25 -8.71 4.57 -17.66
N MET A 26 -8.46 4.81 -16.37
CA MET A 26 -8.33 3.72 -15.40
C MET A 26 -9.61 2.88 -15.39
N PRO A 27 -9.53 1.56 -15.61
CA PRO A 27 -10.71 0.72 -15.58
C PRO A 27 -11.35 0.71 -14.19
N LYS A 28 -12.66 0.51 -14.13
CA LYS A 28 -13.39 0.33 -12.87
C LYS A 28 -13.58 -1.15 -12.58
N GLY A 29 -14.02 -1.48 -11.37
CA GLY A 29 -14.36 -2.88 -11.05
C GLY A 29 -13.14 -3.77 -10.82
N HIS A 30 -12.03 -3.20 -10.35
CA HIS A 30 -10.87 -3.96 -9.88
C HIS A 30 -10.54 -3.65 -8.42
N VAL A 31 -9.75 -4.51 -7.78
CA VAL A 31 -9.12 -4.27 -6.48
C VAL A 31 -7.62 -4.31 -6.70
N MET A 32 -6.93 -3.17 -6.53
CA MET A 32 -5.48 -3.04 -6.77
C MET A 32 -5.02 -3.66 -8.12
N GLY A 33 -5.82 -3.46 -9.16
CA GLY A 33 -5.57 -3.98 -10.52
C GLY A 33 -6.07 -5.39 -10.80
N VAL A 34 -6.55 -6.12 -9.80
CA VAL A 34 -7.14 -7.45 -10.00
C VAL A 34 -8.62 -7.31 -10.36
N PRO A 35 -9.06 -7.79 -11.54
CA PRO A 35 -10.41 -7.54 -12.03
C PRO A 35 -11.46 -8.43 -11.38
N GLY A 36 -12.67 -7.89 -11.22
CA GLY A 36 -13.85 -8.66 -10.82
C GLY A 36 -14.56 -9.35 -11.99
N THR A 37 -14.37 -8.90 -13.23
CA THR A 37 -14.90 -9.52 -14.46
C THR A 37 -13.97 -9.26 -15.63
N ALA A 38 -14.14 -9.98 -16.75
CA ALA A 38 -13.34 -9.74 -17.96
C ALA A 38 -13.66 -8.35 -18.57
N GLU A 39 -14.93 -7.98 -18.62
CA GLU A 39 -15.42 -6.73 -19.22
C GLU A 39 -14.80 -5.50 -18.55
N ALA A 40 -14.47 -5.61 -17.26
CA ALA A 40 -13.78 -4.57 -16.51
C ALA A 40 -12.48 -4.13 -17.21
N LEU A 41 -11.80 -5.02 -17.95
CA LEU A 41 -10.52 -4.73 -18.61
C LEU A 41 -10.61 -4.64 -20.14
N ALA A 42 -11.83 -4.51 -20.68
CA ALA A 42 -12.03 -4.30 -22.11
C ALA A 42 -11.29 -3.04 -22.59
N GLY A 43 -10.53 -3.18 -23.69
CA GLY A 43 -9.70 -2.10 -24.23
C GLY A 43 -8.34 -1.90 -23.56
N VAL A 44 -8.07 -2.58 -22.44
CA VAL A 44 -6.74 -2.66 -21.80
C VAL A 44 -6.03 -3.96 -22.17
N LEU A 45 -6.76 -5.08 -22.20
CA LEU A 45 -6.24 -6.43 -22.47
C LEU A 45 -6.59 -6.93 -23.87
N SER A 46 -5.96 -8.03 -24.28
CA SER A 46 -6.22 -8.70 -25.57
C SER A 46 -7.47 -9.55 -25.44
N ASP A 47 -8.06 -9.95 -26.57
CA ASP A 47 -9.18 -10.89 -26.54
C ASP A 47 -8.78 -12.20 -25.85
N GLU A 48 -7.53 -12.65 -26.03
CA GLU A 48 -6.97 -13.79 -25.31
C GLU A 48 -6.88 -13.53 -23.79
N GLY A 49 -6.41 -12.35 -23.39
CA GLY A 49 -6.34 -11.94 -21.99
C GLY A 49 -7.72 -11.86 -21.33
N LEU A 50 -8.72 -11.33 -22.04
CA LEU A 50 -10.11 -11.29 -21.59
C LEU A 50 -10.68 -12.71 -21.44
N ALA A 51 -10.47 -13.57 -22.43
CA ALA A 51 -10.87 -14.98 -22.36
C ALA A 51 -10.17 -15.73 -21.22
N ARG A 52 -8.91 -15.39 -20.91
CA ARG A 52 -8.15 -15.97 -19.81
C ARG A 52 -8.75 -15.61 -18.44
N ILE A 53 -9.29 -14.40 -18.27
CA ILE A 53 -10.03 -13.99 -17.05
C ILE A 53 -11.31 -14.82 -16.92
N GLY A 54 -12.06 -15.02 -18.02
CA GLY A 54 -13.31 -15.77 -18.01
C GLY A 54 -13.17 -17.22 -17.52
N ARG A 55 -11.99 -17.82 -17.72
CA ARG A 55 -11.68 -19.19 -17.26
C ARG A 55 -11.36 -19.31 -15.77
N ASP A 56 -11.29 -18.20 -15.03
CA ASP A 56 -10.95 -18.24 -13.59
C ASP A 56 -11.98 -19.06 -12.77
N ALA A 57 -13.26 -19.06 -13.15
CA ALA A 57 -14.28 -19.85 -12.44
C ALA A 57 -14.11 -21.37 -12.62
N ASP A 58 -13.46 -21.80 -13.71
CA ASP A 58 -13.29 -23.22 -14.05
C ASP A 58 -12.04 -23.84 -13.41
N LEU A 59 -11.14 -23.00 -12.88
CA LEU A 59 -9.90 -23.47 -12.28
C LEU A 59 -10.14 -24.01 -10.86
N PRO A 60 -9.49 -25.12 -10.46
CA PRO A 60 -9.51 -25.57 -9.08
C PRO A 60 -8.95 -24.48 -8.16
N ARG A 61 -9.33 -24.51 -6.89
CA ARG A 61 -8.82 -23.56 -5.88
C ARG A 61 -7.29 -23.50 -5.91
N THR A 62 -6.74 -22.29 -5.90
CA THR A 62 -5.29 -22.05 -5.80
C THR A 62 -4.95 -21.71 -4.36
N GLU A 63 -4.12 -22.54 -3.73
CA GLU A 63 -3.68 -22.32 -2.36
C GLU A 63 -2.72 -21.12 -2.26
N VAL A 64 -2.97 -20.25 -1.28
CA VAL A 64 -2.12 -19.08 -0.99
C VAL A 64 -1.09 -19.35 0.11
N GLY A 65 -1.22 -20.48 0.83
CA GLY A 65 -0.36 -20.81 1.96
C GLY A 65 -0.37 -19.74 3.06
N ASP A 66 0.80 -19.51 3.65
CA ASP A 66 1.02 -18.39 4.56
C ASP A 66 1.16 -17.08 3.78
N ASP A 67 1.98 -17.03 2.74
CA ASP A 67 2.08 -15.85 1.90
C ASP A 67 2.43 -16.25 0.47
N VAL A 68 2.14 -15.36 -0.46
CA VAL A 68 2.43 -15.55 -1.88
C VAL A 68 2.66 -14.18 -2.52
N ALA A 69 3.51 -14.13 -3.54
CA ALA A 69 3.65 -12.92 -4.33
C ALA A 69 2.35 -12.63 -5.08
N VAL A 70 1.89 -11.38 -5.03
CA VAL A 70 0.64 -10.97 -5.69
C VAL A 70 0.68 -11.20 -7.20
N GLY A 71 1.80 -10.92 -7.85
CA GLY A 71 1.99 -11.18 -9.29
C GLY A 71 1.91 -12.66 -9.64
N GLU A 72 2.49 -13.54 -8.83
CA GLU A 72 2.43 -14.99 -9.04
C GLU A 72 0.99 -15.51 -8.94
N TYR A 73 0.30 -15.13 -7.87
CA TYR A 73 -1.07 -15.57 -7.65
C TYR A 73 -2.03 -15.07 -8.73
N VAL A 74 -1.97 -13.78 -9.08
CA VAL A 74 -2.81 -13.21 -10.13
C VAL A 74 -2.51 -13.83 -11.49
N ALA A 75 -1.24 -14.03 -11.85
CA ALA A 75 -0.87 -14.65 -13.12
C ALA A 75 -1.39 -16.09 -13.24
N ALA A 76 -1.34 -16.87 -12.15
CA ALA A 76 -1.86 -18.23 -12.11
C ALA A 76 -3.38 -18.29 -12.32
N ARG A 77 -4.12 -17.29 -11.82
CA ARG A 77 -5.59 -17.26 -11.89
C ARG A 77 -6.14 -16.64 -13.16
N VAL A 78 -5.66 -15.45 -13.51
CA VAL A 78 -6.25 -14.60 -14.57
C VAL A 78 -5.26 -14.22 -15.68
N GLY A 79 -4.02 -14.73 -15.61
CA GLY A 79 -3.02 -14.60 -16.67
C GLY A 79 -2.02 -13.46 -16.46
N ARG A 80 -0.85 -13.61 -17.08
CA ARG A 80 0.26 -12.63 -16.97
C ARG A 80 -0.09 -11.26 -17.54
N GLU A 81 -0.89 -11.19 -18.60
CA GLU A 81 -1.24 -9.90 -19.20
C GLU A 81 -1.97 -8.97 -18.20
N VAL A 82 -2.78 -9.53 -17.28
CA VAL A 82 -3.41 -8.76 -16.19
C VAL A 82 -2.37 -8.17 -15.25
N VAL A 83 -1.32 -8.95 -14.95
CA VAL A 83 -0.23 -8.51 -14.07
C VAL A 83 0.53 -7.37 -14.73
N ASP A 84 1.09 -7.63 -15.92
CA ASP A 84 1.98 -6.72 -16.64
C ASP A 84 1.30 -5.39 -17.00
N ARG A 85 -0.02 -5.42 -17.30
CA ARG A 85 -0.73 -4.24 -17.80
C ARG A 85 -1.50 -3.48 -16.75
N LEU A 86 -1.73 -4.05 -15.57
CA LEU A 86 -2.56 -3.39 -14.57
C LEU A 86 -2.06 -3.55 -13.13
N VAL A 87 -1.78 -4.77 -12.68
CA VAL A 87 -1.31 -4.98 -11.30
C VAL A 87 0.06 -4.36 -11.08
N GLU A 88 1.03 -4.64 -11.97
CA GLU A 88 2.39 -4.13 -11.84
C GLU A 88 2.44 -2.59 -11.95
N PRO A 89 1.77 -1.91 -12.90
CA PRO A 89 1.71 -0.45 -12.91
C PRO A 89 1.10 0.17 -11.65
N LEU A 90 0.04 -0.44 -11.10
CA LEU A 90 -0.62 0.08 -9.90
C LEU A 90 0.21 -0.15 -8.64
N LEU A 91 0.75 -1.36 -8.45
CA LEU A 91 1.58 -1.68 -7.29
C LEU A 91 2.95 -1.02 -7.38
N GLY A 92 3.55 -0.94 -8.57
CA GLY A 92 4.76 -0.19 -8.82
C GLY A 92 4.59 1.30 -8.51
N GLY A 93 3.41 1.88 -8.81
CA GLY A 93 3.10 3.27 -8.45
C GLY A 93 3.02 3.53 -6.94
N VAL A 94 2.69 2.51 -6.13
CA VAL A 94 2.55 2.63 -4.67
C VAL A 94 3.82 2.21 -3.92
N TYR A 95 4.40 1.08 -4.31
CA TYR A 95 5.49 0.41 -3.60
C TYR A 95 6.84 0.50 -4.32
N ALA A 96 6.88 0.97 -5.57
CA ALA A 96 8.07 1.00 -6.42
C ALA A 96 8.80 -0.36 -6.49
N GLY A 97 8.05 -1.47 -6.40
CA GLY A 97 8.56 -2.82 -6.34
C GLY A 97 8.01 -3.73 -7.43
N ASP A 98 8.64 -4.90 -7.58
CA ASP A 98 8.24 -5.96 -8.50
C ASP A 98 7.02 -6.72 -7.96
N ALA A 99 5.93 -6.77 -8.73
CA ALA A 99 4.70 -7.47 -8.35
C ALA A 99 4.93 -8.96 -8.05
N TYR A 100 5.94 -9.59 -8.65
CA TYR A 100 6.33 -10.98 -8.38
C TYR A 100 7.15 -11.16 -7.10
N ARG A 101 7.44 -10.07 -6.36
CA ARG A 101 8.15 -10.10 -5.08
C ARG A 101 7.37 -9.44 -3.95
N ILE A 102 6.29 -8.73 -4.27
CA ILE A 102 5.44 -8.08 -3.29
C ILE A 102 4.52 -9.11 -2.63
N SER A 103 4.63 -9.25 -1.31
CA SER A 103 3.73 -10.04 -0.45
C SER A 103 2.27 -9.64 -0.66
N MET A 104 1.43 -10.59 -1.07
CA MET A 104 -0.01 -10.37 -1.21
C MET A 104 -0.65 -10.10 0.16
N ARG A 105 -0.20 -10.79 1.22
CA ARG A 105 -0.67 -10.58 2.60
C ARG A 105 -0.43 -9.13 3.06
N SER A 106 0.73 -8.56 2.74
CA SER A 106 1.12 -7.23 3.21
C SER A 106 0.55 -6.11 2.33
N ALA A 107 0.60 -6.26 1.00
CA ALA A 107 0.21 -5.20 0.08
C ALA A 107 -1.31 -5.14 -0.20
N VAL A 108 -1.99 -6.29 -0.21
CA VAL A 108 -3.42 -6.37 -0.54
C VAL A 108 -4.14 -7.33 0.42
N PRO A 109 -4.15 -7.05 1.74
CA PRO A 109 -4.65 -7.98 2.76
C PRO A 109 -6.09 -8.45 2.53
N GLN A 110 -6.96 -7.55 2.04
CA GLN A 110 -8.34 -7.89 1.71
C GLN A 110 -8.46 -8.94 0.59
N LEU A 111 -7.54 -8.90 -0.38
CA LEU A 111 -7.48 -9.89 -1.46
C LEU A 111 -6.92 -11.21 -0.95
N PHE A 112 -5.89 -11.15 -0.09
CA PHE A 112 -5.32 -12.32 0.57
C PHE A 112 -6.39 -13.10 1.36
N GLU A 113 -7.19 -12.43 2.18
CA GLU A 113 -8.27 -13.07 2.95
C GLU A 113 -9.39 -13.61 2.04
N ALA A 114 -9.75 -12.88 0.99
CA ALA A 114 -10.78 -13.33 0.06
C ALA A 114 -10.33 -14.56 -0.75
N ALA A 115 -9.07 -14.61 -1.17
CA ALA A 115 -8.46 -15.74 -1.88
C ALA A 115 -8.42 -17.03 -1.03
N ARG A 116 -8.40 -16.91 0.30
CA ARG A 116 -8.47 -18.07 1.23
C ARG A 116 -9.88 -18.64 1.36
N THR A 117 -10.90 -17.88 1.01
CA THR A 117 -12.30 -18.23 1.24
C THR A 117 -13.06 -18.54 -0.05
N HIS A 118 -12.62 -17.99 -1.18
CA HIS A 118 -13.24 -18.20 -2.49
C HIS A 118 -12.39 -19.12 -3.36
N THR A 119 -13.04 -19.90 -4.22
CA THR A 119 -12.36 -20.73 -5.22
C THR A 119 -11.82 -19.90 -6.38
N SER A 120 -12.59 -18.88 -6.79
CA SER A 120 -12.26 -17.98 -7.90
C SER A 120 -11.74 -16.63 -7.40
N LEU A 121 -10.73 -16.09 -8.10
CA LEU A 121 -10.17 -14.77 -7.83
C LEU A 121 -11.13 -13.65 -8.22
N THR A 122 -11.81 -13.79 -9.36
CA THR A 122 -12.81 -12.81 -9.80
C THR A 122 -14.00 -12.76 -8.85
N GLU A 123 -14.45 -13.91 -8.31
CA GLU A 123 -15.44 -13.96 -7.23
C GLU A 123 -14.97 -13.26 -5.96
N ALA A 124 -13.73 -13.53 -5.52
CA ALA A 124 -13.12 -12.86 -4.38
C ALA A 124 -13.15 -11.33 -4.53
N VAL A 125 -12.78 -10.81 -5.71
CA VAL A 125 -12.82 -9.38 -6.01
C VAL A 125 -14.25 -8.82 -5.98
N ARG A 126 -15.23 -9.51 -6.59
CA ARG A 126 -16.64 -9.08 -6.55
C ARG A 126 -17.17 -9.05 -5.11
N GLY A 127 -16.80 -10.02 -4.28
CA GLY A 127 -17.14 -10.04 -2.85
C GLY A 127 -16.58 -8.85 -2.08
N ILE A 128 -15.32 -8.46 -2.33
CA ILE A 128 -14.70 -7.26 -1.72
C ILE A 128 -15.42 -5.99 -2.16
N GLN A 129 -15.77 -5.88 -3.45
CA GLN A 129 -16.47 -4.72 -4.00
C GLN A 129 -17.87 -4.57 -3.40
N ALA A 130 -18.62 -5.66 -3.28
CA ALA A 130 -19.94 -5.66 -2.67
C ALA A 130 -19.90 -5.18 -1.21
N LYS A 131 -18.91 -5.66 -0.43
CA LYS A 131 -18.69 -5.19 0.95
C LYS A 131 -18.35 -3.70 1.00
N SER A 132 -17.46 -3.24 0.11
CA SER A 132 -17.04 -1.84 0.05
C SER A 132 -18.20 -0.90 -0.32
N ALA A 133 -19.07 -1.33 -1.23
CA ALA A 133 -20.27 -0.59 -1.62
C ALA A 133 -21.27 -0.48 -0.45
N ALA A 134 -21.40 -1.52 0.37
CA ALA A 134 -22.26 -1.52 1.55
C ALA A 134 -21.72 -0.65 2.70
N SER A 135 -20.40 -0.47 2.77
CA SER A 135 -19.72 0.29 3.83
C SER A 135 -19.20 1.65 3.36
N ALA A 136 -19.71 2.20 2.25
CA ALA A 136 -19.16 3.40 1.64
C ALA A 136 -19.26 4.60 2.60
N GLN A 137 -18.16 4.93 3.29
CA GLN A 137 -18.03 6.20 3.97
C GLN A 137 -17.99 7.31 2.92
N ALA A 138 -18.85 8.31 3.10
CA ALA A 138 -18.88 9.48 2.25
C ALA A 138 -17.63 10.32 2.50
N GLY A 139 -16.68 10.30 1.57
CA GLY A 139 -15.50 11.17 1.63
C GLY A 139 -14.42 10.81 0.61
N PRO A 140 -13.54 11.77 0.27
CA PRO A 140 -12.37 11.51 -0.54
C PRO A 140 -11.41 10.53 0.16
N VAL A 141 -10.91 9.52 -0.56
CA VAL A 141 -9.96 8.52 -0.05
C VAL A 141 -8.59 9.13 0.25
N PHE A 142 -8.23 10.19 -0.47
CA PHE A 142 -6.97 10.91 -0.29
C PHE A 142 -7.25 12.33 0.18
N MET A 143 -6.42 12.81 1.10
CA MET A 143 -6.42 14.20 1.56
C MET A 143 -5.00 14.75 1.49
N GLY A 144 -4.88 15.97 0.96
CA GLY A 144 -3.70 16.79 1.11
C GLY A 144 -3.86 17.77 2.27
N ILE A 145 -2.82 18.56 2.50
CA ILE A 145 -2.84 19.69 3.43
C ILE A 145 -2.60 20.95 2.59
N ALA A 146 -3.44 21.97 2.75
CA ALA A 146 -3.23 23.27 2.13
C ALA A 146 -1.84 23.80 2.54
N GLY A 147 -0.96 24.09 1.57
CA GLY A 147 0.46 24.41 1.82
C GLY A 147 1.43 23.21 1.76
N GLY A 148 0.93 22.00 1.46
CA GLY A 148 1.72 20.79 1.24
C GLY A 148 1.85 19.89 2.46
N VAL A 149 1.97 18.57 2.24
CA VAL A 149 2.11 17.58 3.32
C VAL A 149 3.38 17.79 4.16
N GLY A 150 4.40 18.46 3.61
CA GLY A 150 5.62 18.85 4.32
C GLY A 150 5.38 19.79 5.51
N THR A 151 4.20 20.40 5.65
CA THR A 151 3.87 21.20 6.84
C THR A 151 3.56 20.34 8.07
N LEU A 152 3.18 19.07 7.88
CA LEU A 152 2.78 18.19 8.99
C LEU A 152 3.95 17.92 9.96
N PRO A 153 5.15 17.49 9.51
CA PRO A 153 6.29 17.28 10.41
C PRO A 153 6.64 18.52 11.23
N LEU A 154 6.61 19.70 10.62
CA LEU A 154 6.90 20.96 11.31
C LEU A 154 5.84 21.31 12.36
N ALA A 155 4.56 21.08 12.06
CA ALA A 155 3.47 21.30 13.01
C ALA A 155 3.51 20.32 14.20
N VAL A 156 3.91 19.06 13.95
CA VAL A 156 4.18 18.07 15.02
C VAL A 156 5.34 18.53 15.88
N ALA A 157 6.47 18.90 15.28
CA ALA A 157 7.64 19.39 16.01
C ALA A 157 7.32 20.64 16.85
N GLY A 158 6.49 21.55 16.32
CA GLY A 158 6.04 22.74 17.07
C GLY A 158 5.18 22.38 18.28
N ALA A 159 4.23 21.46 18.14
CA ALA A 159 3.40 21.00 19.24
C ALA A 159 4.22 20.31 20.33
N LEU A 160 5.12 19.40 19.94
CA LEU A 160 6.00 18.69 20.87
C LEU A 160 6.90 19.65 21.66
N ARG A 161 7.48 20.66 21.01
CA ARG A 161 8.27 21.69 21.71
C ARG A 161 7.44 22.50 22.70
N ALA A 162 6.18 22.80 22.38
CA ALA A 162 5.27 23.49 23.30
C ALA A 162 4.96 22.63 24.54
N ASP A 163 4.97 21.30 24.39
CA ASP A 163 4.82 20.33 25.48
C ASP A 163 6.16 20.02 26.20
N GLY A 164 7.24 20.75 25.88
CA GLY A 164 8.55 20.62 26.54
C GLY A 164 9.47 19.53 25.99
N VAL A 165 9.13 18.92 24.85
CA VAL A 165 9.99 17.89 24.22
C VAL A 165 11.22 18.52 23.58
N GLU A 166 12.40 18.00 23.90
CA GLU A 166 13.66 18.35 23.23
C GLU A 166 13.75 17.63 21.87
N ILE A 167 13.97 18.39 20.79
CA ILE A 167 14.15 17.84 19.44
C ILE A 167 15.56 18.20 18.96
N LEU A 168 16.41 17.17 18.86
CA LEU A 168 17.79 17.30 18.43
C LEU A 168 17.93 16.94 16.95
N THR A 169 18.10 17.95 16.09
CA THR A 169 18.35 17.77 14.65
C THR A 169 19.84 17.74 14.37
N GLY A 170 20.28 16.94 13.39
CA GLY A 170 21.71 16.80 13.08
C GLY A 170 22.48 15.98 14.13
N THR A 171 21.76 15.22 14.96
CA THR A 171 22.31 14.41 16.05
C THR A 171 22.02 12.93 15.78
N PRO A 172 22.76 12.28 14.87
CA PRO A 172 22.56 10.87 14.59
C PRO A 172 22.90 10.03 15.83
N VAL A 173 22.04 9.06 16.13
CA VAL A 173 22.32 8.03 17.14
C VAL A 173 23.28 7.01 16.53
N THR A 174 24.39 6.74 17.22
CA THR A 174 25.44 5.81 16.76
C THR A 174 25.60 4.59 17.65
N GLU A 175 25.03 4.61 18.86
CA GLU A 175 25.06 3.47 19.77
C GLU A 175 23.79 3.44 20.62
N LEU A 176 23.24 2.23 20.80
CA LEU A 176 22.17 1.93 21.73
C LEU A 176 22.59 0.71 22.56
N ARG A 177 22.61 0.84 23.89
CA ARG A 177 22.95 -0.26 24.81
C ARG A 177 21.97 -0.34 25.97
N ARG A 178 21.60 -1.57 26.34
CA ARG A 178 20.88 -1.83 27.59
C ARG A 178 21.83 -1.60 28.78
N GLU A 179 21.35 -0.93 29.82
CA GLU A 179 22.07 -0.78 31.08
C GLU A 179 21.62 -1.84 32.11
N PRO A 180 22.42 -2.09 33.18
CA PRO A 180 22.11 -3.12 34.17
C PRO A 180 20.81 -2.88 34.97
N GLU A 181 20.39 -1.63 35.16
CA GLU A 181 19.20 -1.25 35.94
C GLU A 181 17.95 -1.06 35.05
N ASP A 182 17.78 -1.93 34.05
CA ASP A 182 16.67 -1.95 33.10
C ASP A 182 16.52 -0.73 32.15
N GLY A 183 17.41 0.27 32.22
CA GLY A 183 17.45 1.42 31.32
C GLY A 183 18.23 1.22 30.00
N TRP A 184 18.36 2.32 29.26
CA TRP A 184 19.07 2.41 27.99
C TRP A 184 20.07 3.56 27.99
N ARG A 185 21.27 3.27 27.50
CA ARG A 185 22.28 4.26 27.15
C ARG A 185 22.25 4.49 25.64
N VAL A 186 22.13 5.75 25.24
CA VAL A 186 22.08 6.19 23.83
C VAL A 186 23.22 7.15 23.56
N VAL A 187 24.08 6.86 22.59
CA VAL A 187 25.11 7.80 22.12
C VAL A 187 24.61 8.48 20.86
N ALA A 188 24.54 9.82 20.91
CA ALA A 188 24.02 10.64 19.82
C ALA A 188 24.92 11.86 19.61
N GLY A 189 25.78 11.81 18.61
CA GLY A 189 26.83 12.82 18.42
C GLY A 189 27.79 12.90 19.61
N ASP A 190 27.90 14.07 20.23
CA ASP A 190 28.70 14.35 21.42
C ASP A 190 27.95 14.07 22.74
N ARG A 191 26.69 13.63 22.66
CA ARG A 191 25.84 13.38 23.82
C ARG A 191 25.74 11.90 24.17
N VAL A 192 25.64 11.65 25.47
CA VAL A 192 25.22 10.37 26.04
C VAL A 192 23.92 10.61 26.81
N LEU A 193 22.85 9.95 26.39
CA LEU A 193 21.52 10.06 26.97
C LEU A 193 21.17 8.75 27.69
N HIS A 194 20.43 8.86 28.79
CA HIS A 194 19.89 7.73 29.53
C HIS A 194 18.36 7.78 29.46
N ALA A 195 17.71 6.65 29.19
CA ALA A 195 16.26 6.57 29.05
C ALA A 195 15.70 5.23 29.55
N ASP A 196 14.50 5.23 30.11
CA ASP A 196 13.81 4.00 30.52
C ASP A 196 13.32 3.18 29.31
N ALA A 197 13.04 3.85 28.19
CA ALA A 197 12.56 3.24 26.96
C ALA A 197 13.09 3.97 25.72
N VAL A 198 13.22 3.23 24.62
CA VAL A 198 13.66 3.76 23.32
C VAL A 198 12.72 3.31 22.21
N VAL A 199 12.27 4.26 21.40
CA VAL A 199 11.49 4.00 20.17
C VAL A 199 12.40 4.19 18.97
N VAL A 200 12.63 3.12 18.21
CA VAL A 200 13.47 3.13 17.01
C VAL A 200 12.58 3.36 15.78
N ALA A 201 12.63 4.57 15.23
CA ALA A 201 11.81 4.99 14.08
C ALA A 201 12.66 5.29 12.82
N VAL A 202 13.87 4.73 12.74
CA VAL A 202 14.76 4.84 11.57
C VAL A 202 14.47 3.74 10.53
N PRO A 203 14.94 3.88 9.27
CA PRO A 203 14.83 2.81 8.28
C PRO A 203 15.47 1.50 8.76
N ALA A 204 14.93 0.35 8.31
CA ALA A 204 15.36 -0.97 8.78
C ALA A 204 16.89 -1.22 8.74
N PRO A 205 17.63 -0.81 7.69
CA PRO A 205 19.09 -0.99 7.69
C PRO A 205 19.84 -0.21 8.77
N ALA A 206 19.27 0.89 9.27
CA ALA A 206 19.85 1.68 10.34
C ALA A 206 19.42 1.18 11.74
N ALA A 207 18.36 0.37 11.81
CA ALA A 207 17.85 -0.20 13.05
C ALA A 207 18.45 -1.58 13.38
N ALA A 208 18.94 -2.29 12.37
CA ALA A 208 19.42 -3.67 12.45
C ALA A 208 20.80 -3.83 13.09
#